data_AF-A0A8T7KA22-F1
#
_entry.id   AF-A0A8T7KA22-F1
#
_cell.length_a   1.000
_cell.length_b   1.000
_cell.length_c   1.000
_cell.angle_alpha   90.00
_cell.angle_beta   90.00
_cell.angle_gamma   90.00
#
_symmetry.space_group_name_H-M   'P 1'
#
loop_
_entity.id
_entity.type
_entity.pdbx_description
1 polymer ?
#
loop_
_entity_poly.entity_id
_entity_poly.type
_entity_poly.pdbx_seq_one_letter_code
_entity_poly.pdbx_strand_id
1 'polypeptide(L)'
;MIEQLRFNLDRAMEIDPLFMEPEYPFEWGGIYNLDVGSYSLLLDEGPDPAMQIAVLPAAAATLEALELVQEQAVLVFSDEEQVLDPGATLTPGVSLARLNLWSTPLHFTLEVAKAGAYALFTEHGPDEFNLRLLAGDEVLTPELEHAYKPDHEHDEEVTSVGITVPGDLDPKKLNAWLSRLLREQGLDIFRMKGVLSIAGDARRFVFQGVHMLFDGRPDRAWGNEPRTNKLIFIGRNLDRTALNADFRDCMA
;
A
#
# COMPACT_ATOMS: atom_id res chain seq x y z
N MET A 1 9.08 29.27 -11.37
CA MET A 1 9.16 28.19 -12.39
C MET A 1 8.79 26.82 -11.77
N ILE A 2 7.80 26.80 -10.87
CA ILE A 2 7.24 25.58 -10.22
C ILE A 2 5.71 25.53 -10.47
N GLU A 3 5.11 26.55 -11.11
CA GLU A 3 3.66 26.71 -11.28
C GLU A 3 3.05 26.06 -12.54
N GLN A 4 3.79 25.28 -13.33
CA GLN A 4 3.32 24.77 -14.64
C GLN A 4 3.03 23.26 -14.71
N LEU A 5 2.69 22.62 -13.58
CA LEU A 5 2.21 21.23 -13.53
C LEU A 5 0.71 21.21 -13.21
N ARG A 6 -0.14 21.71 -14.12
CA ARG A 6 -1.61 21.59 -13.99
C ARG A 6 -2.16 20.72 -15.12
N PHE A 7 -2.56 19.50 -14.75
CA PHE A 7 -3.17 18.49 -15.62
C PHE A 7 -4.68 18.73 -15.77
N ASN A 8 -5.29 18.35 -16.90
CA ASN A 8 -6.71 18.59 -17.19
C ASN A 8 -7.56 17.37 -16.79
N LEU A 9 -8.30 17.51 -15.69
CA LEU A 9 -9.07 16.47 -15.00
C LEU A 9 -10.32 16.02 -15.78
N ASP A 10 -10.89 16.91 -16.60
CA ASP A 10 -12.21 16.71 -17.20
C ASP A 10 -12.26 15.54 -18.19
N ARG A 11 -11.13 15.26 -18.88
CA ARG A 11 -11.06 14.21 -19.91
C ARG A 11 -10.89 12.79 -19.36
N ALA A 12 -10.34 12.65 -18.15
CA ALA A 12 -10.16 11.35 -17.52
C ALA A 12 -11.48 10.81 -16.95
N MET A 13 -12.30 11.69 -16.37
CA MET A 13 -13.62 11.36 -15.83
C MET A 13 -14.65 10.99 -16.92
N GLU A 14 -14.45 11.40 -18.17
CA GLU A 14 -15.31 11.01 -19.31
C GLU A 14 -15.08 9.57 -19.79
N ILE A 15 -13.87 9.02 -19.58
CA ILE A 15 -13.47 7.68 -20.03
C ILE A 15 -13.76 6.64 -18.95
N ASP A 16 -13.46 6.99 -17.70
CA ASP A 16 -13.78 6.17 -16.55
C ASP A 16 -14.36 7.08 -15.45
N PRO A 17 -15.69 7.03 -15.21
CA PRO A 17 -16.33 7.80 -14.15
C PRO A 17 -15.80 7.47 -12.74
N LEU A 18 -15.16 6.31 -12.56
CA LEU A 18 -14.55 5.85 -11.31
C LEU A 18 -13.04 6.15 -11.26
N PHE A 19 -12.47 6.86 -12.24
CA PHE A 19 -11.05 7.25 -12.32
C PHE A 19 -10.48 7.94 -11.06
N MET A 20 -11.34 8.54 -10.25
CA MET A 20 -10.97 9.21 -9.00
C MET A 20 -11.10 8.29 -7.77
N GLU A 21 -11.63 7.07 -7.93
CA GLU A 21 -11.77 6.11 -6.86
C GLU A 21 -10.42 5.42 -6.61
N PRO A 22 -9.91 5.44 -5.37
CA PRO A 22 -8.62 4.85 -5.04
C PRO A 22 -8.67 3.31 -5.10
N GLU A 23 -7.71 2.70 -5.80
CA GLU A 23 -7.44 1.26 -5.73
C GLU A 23 -6.59 0.90 -4.50
N TYR A 24 -6.87 -0.25 -3.91
CA TYR A 24 -6.22 -0.76 -2.71
C TYR A 24 -5.66 -2.18 -2.93
N PRO A 25 -4.53 -2.55 -2.30
CA PRO A 25 -3.94 -3.90 -2.41
C PRO A 25 -4.68 -4.95 -1.55
N PHE A 26 -5.89 -4.62 -1.10
CA PHE A 26 -6.74 -5.44 -0.26
C PHE A 26 -8.19 -5.17 -0.65
N GLU A 27 -9.01 -6.21 -0.60
CA GLU A 27 -10.43 -6.15 -0.95
C GLU A 27 -11.31 -5.92 0.28
N TRP A 28 -10.79 -6.09 1.49
CA TRP A 28 -11.57 -5.91 2.70
C TRP A 28 -10.77 -5.34 3.86
N GLY A 29 -11.44 -4.54 4.68
CA GLY A 29 -10.93 -4.02 5.94
C GLY A 29 -12.00 -4.06 7.03
N GLY A 30 -11.67 -4.57 8.22
CA GLY A 30 -12.60 -4.64 9.36
C GLY A 30 -11.94 -4.30 10.68
N ILE A 31 -12.62 -3.49 11.51
CA ILE A 31 -12.15 -3.13 12.85
C ILE A 31 -12.83 -3.97 13.91
N TYR A 32 -12.04 -4.52 14.82
CA TYR A 32 -12.47 -5.24 16.01
C TYR A 32 -11.95 -4.53 17.24
N ASN A 33 -12.77 -4.41 18.29
CA ASN A 33 -12.27 -4.11 19.62
C ASN A 33 -11.86 -5.41 20.29
N LEU A 34 -10.56 -5.56 20.55
CA LEU A 34 -9.97 -6.77 21.12
C LEU A 34 -9.38 -6.46 22.49
N ASP A 35 -9.59 -7.35 23.44
CA ASP A 35 -8.92 -7.36 24.73
C ASP A 35 -7.52 -7.99 24.60
N VAL A 36 -6.72 -7.89 25.66
CA VAL A 36 -5.44 -8.61 25.72
C VAL A 36 -5.72 -10.10 25.73
N GLY A 37 -5.17 -10.83 24.77
CA GLY A 37 -5.40 -12.27 24.67
C GLY A 37 -5.02 -12.87 23.33
N SER A 38 -5.35 -14.15 23.20
CA SER A 38 -5.10 -14.98 22.03
C SER A 38 -6.42 -15.25 21.32
N TYR A 39 -6.44 -15.05 20.01
CA TYR A 39 -7.62 -15.22 19.15
C TYR A 39 -7.31 -16.21 18.03
N SER A 40 -8.32 -16.95 17.58
CA SER A 40 -8.17 -17.89 16.46
C SER A 40 -8.67 -17.27 15.17
N LEU A 41 -7.78 -17.10 14.20
CA LEU A 41 -8.11 -16.75 12.82
C LEU A 41 -8.28 -18.05 12.03
N LEU A 42 -9.51 -18.37 11.68
CA LEU A 42 -9.88 -19.57 10.93
C LEU A 42 -10.27 -19.20 9.50
N LEU A 43 -9.81 -20.01 8.56
CA LEU A 43 -10.16 -19.95 7.16
C LEU A 43 -10.58 -21.35 6.68
N ASP A 44 -11.38 -21.39 5.63
CA ASP A 44 -11.67 -22.58 4.84
C ASP A 44 -10.82 -22.58 3.56
N GLU A 45 -10.84 -23.69 2.82
CA GLU A 45 -10.18 -23.75 1.51
C GLU A 45 -10.82 -22.73 0.55
N GLY A 46 -9.99 -21.97 -0.18
CA GLY A 46 -10.43 -20.97 -1.14
C GLY A 46 -9.69 -21.09 -2.48
N PRO A 47 -9.86 -20.10 -3.38
CA PRO A 47 -9.31 -20.14 -4.73
C PRO A 47 -7.77 -20.08 -4.75
N ASP A 48 -7.17 -19.32 -3.83
CA ASP A 48 -5.74 -19.05 -3.81
C ASP A 48 -5.00 -19.84 -2.71
N PRO A 49 -3.77 -20.30 -2.98
CA PRO A 49 -2.98 -21.10 -2.05
C PRO A 49 -2.30 -20.27 -0.95
N ALA A 50 -2.47 -18.94 -0.97
CA ALA A 50 -1.97 -18.02 0.04
C ALA A 50 -2.82 -16.74 0.05
N MET A 51 -2.76 -15.98 1.14
CA MET A 51 -3.41 -14.67 1.23
C MET A 51 -2.56 -13.74 2.10
N GLN A 52 -2.38 -12.50 1.65
CA GLN A 52 -1.77 -11.46 2.47
C GLN A 52 -2.77 -10.84 3.45
N ILE A 53 -2.29 -10.55 4.66
CA ILE A 53 -3.05 -9.90 5.73
C ILE A 53 -2.17 -8.90 6.49
N ALA A 54 -2.74 -7.74 6.79
CA ALA A 54 -2.17 -6.79 7.74
C ALA A 54 -3.10 -6.64 8.95
N VAL A 55 -2.52 -6.59 10.15
CA VAL A 55 -3.26 -6.36 11.40
C VAL A 55 -2.66 -5.15 12.10
N LEU A 56 -3.40 -4.05 12.13
CA LEU A 56 -2.90 -2.75 12.53
C LEU A 56 -3.71 -2.18 13.70
N PRO A 57 -3.07 -1.55 14.70
CA PRO A 57 -3.81 -0.84 15.74
C PRO A 57 -4.57 0.36 15.13
N ALA A 58 -5.82 0.51 15.51
CA ALA A 58 -6.68 1.63 15.16
C ALA A 58 -6.95 2.52 16.38
N ALA A 59 -7.28 3.79 16.14
CA ALA A 59 -7.61 4.72 17.23
C ALA A 59 -8.98 4.39 17.87
N ALA A 60 -9.94 3.95 17.06
CA ALA A 60 -11.30 3.56 17.45
C ALA A 60 -11.97 2.78 16.30
N ALA A 61 -13.11 2.14 16.56
CA ALA A 61 -13.99 1.57 15.55
C ALA A 61 -14.86 2.66 14.89
N THR A 62 -14.25 3.50 14.07
CA THR A 62 -14.93 4.62 13.36
C THR A 62 -14.43 4.71 11.93
N LEU A 63 -15.23 5.27 11.03
CA LEU A 63 -14.84 5.42 9.61
C LEU A 63 -13.56 6.25 9.44
N GLU A 64 -13.45 7.37 10.16
CA GLU A 64 -12.25 8.22 10.15
C GLU A 64 -11.00 7.45 10.59
N ALA A 65 -11.11 6.62 11.62
CA ALA A 65 -9.99 5.78 12.06
C ALA A 65 -9.66 4.70 11.03
N LEU A 66 -10.67 4.10 10.37
CA LEU A 66 -10.46 3.11 9.31
C LEU A 66 -9.70 3.73 8.12
N GLU A 67 -10.11 4.92 7.66
CA GLU A 67 -9.43 5.65 6.58
C GLU A 67 -7.96 5.95 6.90
N LEU A 68 -7.66 6.36 8.14
CA LEU A 68 -6.28 6.60 8.57
C LEU A 68 -5.42 5.33 8.60
N VAL A 69 -5.99 4.22 9.08
CA VAL A 69 -5.25 2.94 9.15
C VAL A 69 -5.15 2.29 7.77
N GLN A 70 -6.13 2.49 6.91
CA GLN A 70 -6.11 2.06 5.50
C GLN A 70 -4.90 2.65 4.75
N GLU A 71 -4.56 3.93 4.95
CA GLU A 71 -3.33 4.50 4.36
C GLU A 71 -2.08 3.77 4.86
N GLN A 72 -2.03 3.40 6.14
CA GLN A 72 -0.93 2.62 6.71
C GLN A 72 -0.89 1.20 6.16
N ALA A 73 -2.05 0.56 5.99
CA ALA A 73 -2.18 -0.76 5.41
C ALA A 73 -1.57 -0.81 4.00
N VAL A 74 -1.84 0.20 3.15
CA VAL A 74 -1.20 0.26 1.82
C VAL A 74 0.33 0.28 1.91
N LEU A 75 0.90 0.92 2.92
CA LEU A 75 2.35 0.92 3.11
C LEU A 75 2.88 -0.44 3.54
N VAL A 76 2.16 -1.11 4.44
CA VAL A 76 2.51 -2.45 4.93
C VAL A 76 2.43 -3.47 3.80
N PHE A 77 1.39 -3.43 2.97
CA PHE A 77 1.25 -4.28 1.79
C PHE A 77 2.35 -4.05 0.72
N SER A 78 3.12 -2.96 0.83
CA SER A 78 4.26 -2.69 -0.06
C SER A 78 5.62 -3.11 0.52
N ASP A 79 5.66 -3.63 1.76
CA ASP A 79 6.88 -3.99 2.48
C ASP A 79 7.21 -5.49 2.38
N GLU A 80 8.30 -5.93 2.98
CA GLU A 80 8.65 -7.35 3.05
C GLU A 80 7.59 -8.14 3.84
N GLU A 81 7.16 -9.26 3.26
CA GLU A 81 6.17 -10.16 3.88
C GLU A 81 6.83 -11.21 4.77
N GLN A 82 6.23 -11.43 5.94
CA GLN A 82 6.51 -12.59 6.77
C GLN A 82 5.61 -13.74 6.33
N VAL A 83 6.21 -14.82 5.83
CA VAL A 83 5.49 -16.03 5.46
C VAL A 83 5.11 -16.81 6.72
N LEU A 84 3.83 -17.16 6.84
CA LEU A 84 3.25 -17.90 7.96
C LEU A 84 2.57 -19.16 7.45
N ASP A 85 2.98 -20.32 7.99
CA ASP A 85 2.29 -21.59 7.75
C ASP A 85 1.13 -21.80 8.75
N PRO A 86 0.14 -22.65 8.42
CA PRO A 86 -0.95 -22.98 9.34
C PRO A 86 -0.42 -23.43 10.71
N GLY A 87 -1.01 -22.86 11.77
CA GLY A 87 -0.60 -23.02 13.16
C GLY A 87 0.35 -21.92 13.66
N ALA A 88 0.85 -21.05 12.79
CA ALA A 88 1.70 -19.94 13.18
C ALA A 88 0.94 -18.80 13.88
N THR A 89 1.69 -17.93 14.55
CA THR A 89 1.19 -16.76 15.25
C THR A 89 1.36 -15.49 14.41
N LEU A 90 0.26 -14.76 14.24
CA LEU A 90 0.16 -13.41 13.73
C LEU A 90 0.20 -12.41 14.89
N THR A 91 1.01 -11.37 14.77
CA THR A 91 1.11 -10.31 15.78
C THR A 91 0.72 -8.98 15.14
N PRO A 92 -0.20 -8.20 15.73
CA PRO A 92 -0.49 -6.85 15.24
C PRO A 92 0.76 -5.98 15.18
N GLY A 93 0.92 -5.21 14.10
CA GLY A 93 2.09 -4.38 13.90
C GLY A 93 2.25 -3.88 12.48
N VAL A 94 3.45 -3.42 12.17
CA VAL A 94 3.80 -2.77 10.88
C VAL A 94 4.33 -3.76 9.83
N SER A 95 4.13 -5.07 10.02
CA SER A 95 4.64 -6.12 9.13
C SER A 95 3.49 -6.79 8.40
N LEU A 96 3.67 -7.04 7.10
CA LEU A 96 2.74 -7.80 6.29
C LEU A 96 2.92 -9.28 6.59
N ALA A 97 1.83 -10.02 6.73
CA ALA A 97 1.88 -11.47 6.81
C ALA A 97 1.31 -12.07 5.53
N ARG A 98 2.00 -13.08 4.99
CA ARG A 98 1.46 -13.96 3.96
C ARG A 98 1.09 -15.28 4.60
N LEU A 99 -0.20 -15.55 4.68
CA LEU A 99 -0.73 -16.81 5.18
C LEU A 99 -0.66 -17.84 4.07
N ASN A 100 0.07 -18.94 4.27
CA ASN A 100 0.03 -20.04 3.32
C ASN A 100 -1.22 -20.91 3.60
N LEU A 101 -2.04 -21.15 2.57
CA LEU A 101 -3.36 -21.78 2.66
C LEU A 101 -3.42 -23.18 2.01
N TRP A 102 -2.50 -24.06 2.39
CA TRP A 102 -2.26 -25.36 1.72
C TRP A 102 -2.39 -26.59 2.62
N SER A 103 -2.56 -26.41 3.93
CA SER A 103 -2.65 -27.54 4.89
C SER A 103 -3.75 -27.31 5.92
N THR A 104 -4.83 -28.07 5.82
CA THR A 104 -5.95 -27.99 6.75
C THR A 104 -5.61 -28.66 8.10
N PRO A 105 -6.10 -28.12 9.23
CA PRO A 105 -6.94 -26.92 9.35
C PRO A 105 -6.18 -25.62 9.09
N LEU A 106 -6.78 -24.70 8.32
CA LEU A 106 -6.25 -23.37 8.06
C LEU A 106 -6.55 -22.46 9.27
N HIS A 107 -5.66 -22.56 10.26
CA HIS A 107 -5.79 -21.86 11.53
C HIS A 107 -4.51 -21.07 11.82
N PHE A 108 -4.67 -19.82 12.24
CA PHE A 108 -3.59 -18.96 12.70
C PHE A 108 -3.98 -18.34 14.04
N THR A 109 -2.99 -18.10 14.90
CA THR A 109 -3.23 -17.46 16.20
C THR A 109 -2.94 -15.98 16.11
N LEU A 110 -3.91 -15.12 16.41
CA LEU A 110 -3.69 -13.69 16.58
C LEU A 110 -3.41 -13.37 18.05
N GLU A 111 -2.21 -12.88 18.36
CA GLU A 111 -1.82 -12.49 19.73
C GLU A 111 -1.93 -10.98 19.94
N VAL A 112 -2.87 -10.55 20.78
CA VAL A 112 -3.11 -9.15 21.12
C VAL A 112 -2.44 -8.82 22.45
N ALA A 113 -1.32 -8.09 22.38
CA ALA A 113 -0.56 -7.71 23.58
C ALA A 113 -1.17 -6.52 24.36
N LYS A 114 -2.05 -5.74 23.74
CA LYS A 114 -2.68 -4.56 24.35
C LYS A 114 -4.13 -4.47 23.92
N ALA A 115 -5.05 -4.27 24.86
CA ALA A 115 -6.46 -4.06 24.52
C ALA A 115 -6.64 -2.77 23.69
N GLY A 116 -7.51 -2.82 22.69
CA GLY A 116 -7.79 -1.69 21.80
C GLY A 116 -8.50 -2.09 20.51
N ALA A 117 -8.68 -1.10 19.63
CA ALA A 117 -9.21 -1.31 18.29
C ALA A 117 -8.09 -1.81 17.36
N TYR A 118 -8.40 -2.82 16.55
CA TYR A 118 -7.49 -3.39 15.56
C TYR A 118 -8.20 -3.52 14.22
N ALA A 119 -7.60 -2.97 13.17
CA ALA A 119 -8.04 -3.14 11.80
C ALA A 119 -7.32 -4.34 11.17
N LEU A 120 -8.08 -5.28 10.63
CA LEU A 120 -7.60 -6.35 9.76
C LEU A 120 -7.84 -5.91 8.33
N PHE A 121 -6.83 -6.03 7.47
CA PHE A 121 -6.94 -5.83 6.03
C PHE A 121 -6.48 -7.10 5.31
N THR A 122 -7.30 -7.64 4.41
CA THR A 122 -7.03 -8.89 3.70
C THR A 122 -6.98 -8.68 2.19
N GLU A 123 -6.02 -9.32 1.53
CA GLU A 123 -5.87 -9.30 0.07
C GLU A 123 -7.18 -9.63 -0.63
N HIS A 124 -7.86 -10.68 -0.17
CA HIS A 124 -9.16 -11.11 -0.67
C HIS A 124 -10.29 -10.80 0.30
N GLY A 125 -11.52 -10.75 -0.22
CA GLY A 125 -12.73 -10.66 0.59
C GLY A 125 -12.88 -11.85 1.56
N PRO A 126 -13.40 -11.64 2.79
CA PRO A 126 -13.53 -12.69 3.80
C PRO A 126 -14.47 -13.83 3.38
N ASP A 127 -15.42 -13.56 2.48
CA ASP A 127 -16.37 -14.56 1.97
C ASP A 127 -15.69 -15.64 1.11
N GLU A 128 -14.57 -15.35 0.46
CA GLU A 128 -13.86 -16.31 -0.41
C GLU A 128 -13.24 -17.47 0.37
N PHE A 129 -12.87 -17.21 1.62
CA PHE A 129 -12.20 -18.16 2.51
C PHE A 129 -13.02 -18.44 3.78
N ASN A 130 -14.26 -17.95 3.88
CA ASN A 130 -15.06 -18.01 5.11
C ASN A 130 -14.25 -17.61 6.36
N LEU A 131 -13.54 -16.48 6.25
CA LEU A 131 -12.64 -15.98 7.27
C LEU A 131 -13.41 -15.66 8.54
N ARG A 132 -12.96 -16.20 9.67
CA ARG A 132 -13.56 -16.00 10.99
C ARG A 132 -12.49 -15.69 12.02
N LEU A 133 -12.72 -14.67 12.84
CA LEU A 133 -11.93 -14.41 14.03
C LEU A 133 -12.71 -14.88 15.26
N LEU A 134 -12.10 -15.68 16.12
CA LEU A 134 -12.76 -16.26 17.29
C LEU A 134 -12.08 -15.87 18.60
N ALA A 135 -12.90 -15.61 19.62
CA ALA A 135 -12.50 -15.54 21.03
C ALA A 135 -12.95 -16.84 21.73
N GLY A 136 -12.06 -17.84 21.80
CA GLY A 136 -12.45 -19.19 22.18
C GLY A 136 -13.36 -19.81 21.11
N ASP A 137 -14.60 -20.17 21.47
CA ASP A 137 -15.59 -20.73 20.53
C ASP A 137 -16.54 -19.66 19.93
N GLU A 138 -16.44 -18.41 20.40
CA GLU A 138 -17.30 -17.31 19.93
C GLU A 138 -16.72 -16.67 18.67
N VAL A 139 -17.50 -16.63 17.59
CA VAL A 139 -17.15 -15.90 16.36
C VAL A 139 -17.38 -14.41 16.58
N LEU A 140 -16.32 -13.62 16.41
CA LEU A 140 -16.36 -12.17 16.51
C LEU A 140 -16.79 -11.57 15.17
N THR A 141 -17.64 -10.54 15.24
CA THR A 141 -17.99 -9.70 14.09
C THR A 141 -17.23 -8.39 14.16
N PRO A 142 -16.76 -7.84 13.03
CA PRO A 142 -16.17 -6.51 13.01
C PRO A 142 -17.23 -5.48 13.45
N GLU A 143 -16.82 -4.47 14.22
CA GLU A 143 -17.70 -3.35 14.58
C GLU A 143 -17.91 -2.39 13.42
N LEU A 144 -16.93 -2.32 12.53
CA LEU A 144 -16.97 -1.58 11.28
C LEU A 144 -16.24 -2.40 10.23
N GLU A 145 -16.82 -2.48 9.03
CA GLU A 145 -16.15 -3.09 7.89
C GLU A 145 -16.36 -2.27 6.63
N HIS A 146 -15.44 -2.45 5.68
CA HIS A 146 -15.49 -1.86 4.37
C HIS A 146 -14.98 -2.86 3.35
N ALA A 147 -15.79 -3.13 2.33
CA ALA A 147 -15.36 -3.83 1.13
C ALA A 147 -14.80 -2.81 0.14
N TYR A 148 -13.55 -3.01 -0.26
CA TYR A 148 -12.90 -2.29 -1.34
C TYR A 148 -13.21 -3.06 -2.61
N LYS A 149 -13.82 -2.41 -3.61
CA LYS A 149 -14.18 -3.11 -4.84
C LYS A 149 -12.93 -3.64 -5.54
N PRO A 150 -12.83 -4.96 -5.78
CA PRO A 150 -12.10 -5.45 -6.93
C PRO A 150 -13.01 -5.21 -8.14
N ASP A 151 -12.58 -4.40 -9.10
CA ASP A 151 -13.15 -4.62 -10.43
C ASP A 151 -12.55 -5.96 -10.88
N HIS A 152 -13.40 -6.98 -10.93
CA HIS A 152 -13.00 -8.33 -11.30
C HIS A 152 -12.43 -8.36 -12.72
N GLU A 153 -11.11 -8.29 -12.83
CA GLU A 153 -10.34 -9.09 -13.78
C GLU A 153 -9.13 -9.63 -13.01
N HIS A 154 -8.86 -10.93 -13.11
CA HIS A 154 -7.59 -11.50 -12.70
C HIS A 154 -6.48 -10.87 -13.56
N ASP A 155 -6.01 -9.68 -13.17
CA ASP A 155 -4.85 -9.04 -13.78
C ASP A 155 -3.65 -9.43 -12.91
N GLU A 156 -3.10 -10.61 -13.23
CA GLU A 156 -1.74 -10.94 -12.82
C GLU A 156 -0.83 -9.75 -13.18
N GLU A 157 -0.33 -9.00 -12.17
CA GLU A 157 0.89 -8.16 -12.16
C GLU A 157 0.80 -6.76 -11.50
N VAL A 158 -0.08 -6.47 -10.54
CA VAL A 158 0.17 -5.27 -9.69
C VAL A 158 1.42 -5.50 -8.84
N THR A 159 2.49 -4.78 -9.14
CA THR A 159 3.82 -4.91 -8.52
C THR A 159 4.35 -3.56 -8.05
N SER A 160 5.45 -3.56 -7.30
CA SER A 160 6.09 -2.34 -6.84
C SER A 160 7.58 -2.25 -7.22
N VAL A 161 8.02 -1.03 -7.53
CA VAL A 161 9.40 -0.70 -7.89
C VAL A 161 9.92 0.42 -7.00
N GLY A 162 10.77 0.06 -6.05
CA GLY A 162 11.48 1.00 -5.18
C GLY A 162 12.83 1.42 -5.79
N ILE A 163 13.14 2.72 -5.68
CA ILE A 163 14.41 3.30 -6.12
C ILE A 163 15.02 4.09 -4.96
N THR A 164 16.27 3.77 -4.63
CA THR A 164 17.08 4.51 -3.65
C THR A 164 18.43 4.86 -4.27
N VAL A 165 18.73 6.16 -4.40
CA VAL A 165 19.97 6.64 -5.00
C VAL A 165 20.52 7.86 -4.23
N PRO A 166 21.77 7.83 -3.73
CA PRO A 166 22.38 8.98 -3.07
C PRO A 166 22.74 10.09 -4.07
N GLY A 167 22.77 11.34 -3.61
CA GLY A 167 23.16 12.52 -4.41
C GLY A 167 22.00 13.37 -4.88
N ASP A 168 22.29 14.34 -5.74
CA ASP A 168 21.33 15.34 -6.21
C ASP A 168 20.86 15.07 -7.64
N LEU A 169 19.57 15.33 -7.89
CA LEU A 169 18.96 15.25 -9.20
C LEU A 169 19.07 16.59 -9.94
N ASP A 170 19.28 16.51 -11.25
CA ASP A 170 19.06 17.64 -12.14
C ASP A 170 17.54 17.85 -12.33
N PRO A 171 16.99 19.03 -11.98
CA PRO A 171 15.55 19.27 -12.02
C PRO A 171 14.96 19.21 -13.44
N LYS A 172 15.73 19.54 -14.47
CA LYS A 172 15.26 19.50 -15.86
C LYS A 172 15.18 18.07 -16.36
N LYS A 173 16.21 17.25 -16.07
CA LYS A 173 16.20 15.83 -16.43
C LYS A 173 15.08 15.08 -15.72
N LEU A 174 14.94 15.31 -14.41
CA LEU A 174 13.86 14.72 -13.61
C LEU A 174 12.48 15.06 -14.20
N ASN A 175 12.22 16.33 -14.50
CA ASN A 175 10.93 16.74 -15.05
C ASN A 175 10.66 16.13 -16.43
N ALA A 176 11.69 16.05 -17.29
CA ALA A 176 11.57 15.43 -18.60
C ALA A 176 11.28 13.92 -18.50
N TRP A 177 11.97 13.23 -17.59
CA TRP A 177 11.74 11.81 -17.32
C TRP A 177 10.35 11.56 -16.76
N LEU A 178 9.93 12.24 -15.68
CA LEU A 178 8.59 12.09 -15.10
C LEU A 178 7.48 12.37 -16.12
N SER A 179 7.63 13.43 -16.93
CA SER A 179 6.66 13.75 -17.98
C SER A 179 6.56 12.66 -19.05
N ARG A 180 7.68 12.00 -19.37
CA ARG A 180 7.71 10.88 -20.30
C ARG A 180 7.10 9.63 -19.67
N LEU A 181 7.53 9.28 -18.47
CA LEU A 181 7.06 8.13 -17.72
C LEU A 181 5.54 8.16 -17.55
N LEU A 182 4.98 9.28 -17.09
CA LEU A 182 3.54 9.44 -16.94
C LEU A 182 2.80 9.35 -18.28
N ARG A 183 3.33 9.94 -19.34
CA ARG A 183 2.70 9.85 -20.67
C ARG A 183 2.69 8.43 -21.24
N GLU A 184 3.75 7.67 -20.99
CA GLU A 184 3.96 6.33 -21.57
C GLU A 184 3.35 5.22 -20.71
N GLN A 185 3.45 5.33 -19.39
CA GLN A 185 3.11 4.28 -18.41
C GLN A 185 2.18 4.78 -17.29
N GLY A 186 1.70 6.01 -17.33
CA GLY A 186 0.91 6.55 -16.20
C GLY A 186 -0.49 5.95 -16.04
N LEU A 187 -0.98 5.19 -17.04
CA LEU A 187 -2.16 4.33 -16.88
C LEU A 187 -1.85 3.05 -16.10
N ASP A 188 -0.60 2.60 -16.16
CA ASP A 188 -0.13 1.38 -15.50
C ASP A 188 0.49 1.68 -14.13
N ILE A 189 0.91 2.92 -13.87
CA ILE A 189 1.40 3.37 -12.56
C ILE A 189 0.21 3.83 -11.74
N PHE A 190 -0.20 3.08 -10.74
CA PHE A 190 -1.36 3.40 -9.91
C PHE A 190 -1.01 4.36 -8.79
N ARG A 191 0.19 4.25 -8.22
CA ARG A 191 0.67 5.14 -7.18
C ARG A 191 2.16 5.41 -7.32
N MET A 192 2.56 6.63 -6.98
CA MET A 192 3.95 6.96 -6.75
C MET A 192 4.12 7.88 -5.56
N LYS A 193 5.22 7.75 -4.85
CA LYS A 193 5.62 8.73 -3.84
C LYS A 193 7.12 8.76 -3.70
N GLY A 194 7.64 9.87 -3.22
CA GLY A 194 9.06 9.95 -2.95
C GLY A 194 9.51 11.19 -2.22
N VAL A 195 10.74 11.08 -1.73
CA VAL A 195 11.55 12.17 -1.19
C VAL A 195 12.74 12.31 -2.12
N LEU A 196 12.88 13.49 -2.71
CA LEU A 196 13.90 13.82 -3.69
C LEU A 196 14.86 14.86 -3.15
N SER A 197 16.11 14.74 -3.58
CA SER A 197 17.18 15.69 -3.37
C SER A 197 17.45 16.42 -4.69
N ILE A 198 17.05 17.68 -4.77
CA ILE A 198 17.16 18.48 -6.00
C ILE A 198 18.42 19.35 -5.93
N ALA A 199 19.23 19.34 -7.01
CA ALA A 199 20.42 20.16 -7.11
C ALA A 199 20.08 21.65 -6.92
N GLY A 200 20.78 22.31 -6.00
CA GLY A 200 20.57 23.72 -5.69
C GLY A 200 19.41 24.03 -4.73
N ASP A 201 18.65 23.03 -4.25
CA ASP A 201 17.68 23.22 -3.16
C ASP A 201 18.16 22.49 -1.88
N ALA A 202 18.25 23.24 -0.77
CA ALA A 202 18.65 22.70 0.53
C ALA A 202 17.53 21.87 1.21
N ARG A 203 16.31 21.90 0.66
CA ARG A 203 15.15 21.18 1.17
C ARG A 203 14.94 19.85 0.48
N ARG A 204 14.22 18.98 1.16
CA ARG A 204 13.60 17.81 0.57
C ARG A 204 12.50 18.28 -0.36
N PHE A 205 12.35 17.60 -1.48
CA PHE A 205 11.15 17.71 -2.29
C PHE A 205 10.36 16.42 -2.11
N VAL A 206 9.18 16.53 -1.51
CA VAL A 206 8.29 15.40 -1.33
C VAL A 206 7.24 15.44 -2.41
N PHE A 207 6.97 14.29 -3.01
CA PHE A 207 5.91 14.16 -3.99
C PHE A 207 5.11 12.90 -3.73
N GLN A 208 3.87 12.95 -4.19
CA GLN A 208 2.97 11.83 -4.24
C GLN A 208 2.13 11.94 -5.50
N GLY A 209 1.69 10.82 -6.01
CA GLY A 209 0.85 10.75 -7.18
C GLY A 209 0.05 9.48 -7.23
N VAL A 210 -1.11 9.58 -7.85
CA VAL A 210 -2.04 8.49 -8.10
C VAL A 210 -2.37 8.55 -9.58
N HIS A 211 -2.05 7.50 -10.33
CA HIS A 211 -2.06 7.52 -11.80
C HIS A 211 -1.31 8.72 -12.39
N MET A 212 -2.02 9.55 -13.15
CA MET A 212 -1.50 10.73 -13.83
C MET A 212 -1.40 11.97 -12.93
N LEU A 213 -1.95 11.91 -11.72
CA LEU A 213 -1.93 13.02 -10.77
C LEU A 213 -0.58 13.03 -10.06
N PHE A 214 0.16 14.12 -10.19
CA PHE A 214 1.43 14.34 -9.50
C PHE A 214 1.31 15.63 -8.68
N ASP A 215 1.46 15.51 -7.37
CA ASP A 215 1.57 16.66 -6.46
C ASP A 215 2.94 16.62 -5.78
N GLY A 216 3.61 17.76 -5.76
CA GLY A 216 4.97 17.86 -5.27
C GLY A 216 5.22 19.20 -4.59
N ARG A 217 5.80 19.15 -3.39
CA ARG A 217 6.08 20.34 -2.59
C ARG A 217 7.43 20.24 -1.88
N PRO A 218 8.11 21.37 -1.64
CA PRO A 218 9.21 21.40 -0.70
C PRO A 218 8.73 21.03 0.71
N ASP A 219 9.53 20.22 1.40
CA ASP A 219 9.36 19.86 2.81
C ASP A 219 10.48 20.54 3.64
N ARG A 220 10.90 19.95 4.77
CA ARG A 220 11.99 20.43 5.61
C ARG A 220 13.36 20.39 4.90
N ALA A 221 14.28 21.22 5.41
CA ALA A 221 15.69 21.19 5.04
C ALA A 221 16.34 19.81 5.33
N TRP A 222 17.34 19.44 4.52
CA TRP A 222 18.14 18.24 4.78
C TRP A 222 18.95 18.33 6.07
N GLY A 223 19.44 19.52 6.43
CA GLY A 223 20.31 19.71 7.59
C GLY A 223 21.60 18.91 7.44
N ASN A 224 21.93 18.09 8.45
CA ASN A 224 23.08 17.18 8.43
C ASN A 224 22.73 15.78 7.91
N GLU A 225 21.47 15.53 7.52
CA GLU A 225 21.08 14.20 7.02
C GLU A 225 21.65 13.96 5.61
N PRO A 226 22.09 12.72 5.30
CA PRO A 226 22.56 12.38 3.96
C PRO A 226 21.48 12.65 2.90
N ARG A 227 21.87 13.36 1.85
CA ARG A 227 21.02 13.65 0.69
C ARG A 227 20.83 12.37 -0.13
N THR A 228 19.63 11.80 -0.07
CA THR A 228 19.30 10.53 -0.73
C THR A 228 17.90 10.59 -1.30
N ASN A 229 17.77 10.17 -2.56
CA ASN A 229 16.49 10.05 -3.24
C ASN A 229 15.87 8.71 -2.89
N LYS A 230 14.59 8.71 -2.50
CA LYS A 230 13.81 7.51 -2.23
C LYS A 230 12.45 7.65 -2.87
N LEU A 231 12.06 6.70 -3.71
CA LEU A 231 10.75 6.71 -4.34
C LEU A 231 10.28 5.31 -4.67
N ILE A 232 8.96 5.16 -4.77
CA ILE A 232 8.28 3.90 -5.01
C ILE A 232 7.21 4.15 -6.06
N PHE A 233 7.11 3.22 -7.01
CA PHE A 233 6.00 3.10 -7.95
C PHE A 233 5.24 1.82 -7.63
N ILE A 234 3.92 1.88 -7.69
CA ILE A 234 3.01 0.73 -7.55
C ILE A 234 2.14 0.77 -8.78
N GLY A 235 1.97 -0.37 -9.45
CA GLY A 235 1.30 -0.44 -10.73
C GLY A 235 1.52 -1.77 -11.43
N ARG A 236 0.95 -1.94 -12.62
CA ARG A 236 1.15 -3.13 -13.45
C ARG A 236 2.23 -2.95 -14.50
N ASN A 237 2.75 -4.06 -15.02
CA ASN A 237 3.73 -4.06 -16.12
C ASN A 237 4.98 -3.17 -15.84
N LEU A 238 5.40 -3.03 -14.58
CA LEU A 238 6.49 -2.13 -14.20
C LEU A 238 7.87 -2.75 -14.47
N ASP A 239 8.64 -2.16 -15.39
CA ASP A 239 10.03 -2.57 -15.61
C ASP A 239 10.97 -1.93 -14.58
N ARG A 240 11.29 -2.69 -13.52
CA ARG A 240 12.23 -2.30 -12.47
C ARG A 240 13.59 -1.87 -13.01
N THR A 241 14.11 -2.55 -14.04
CA THR A 241 15.45 -2.28 -14.58
C THR A 241 15.45 -0.96 -15.33
N ALA A 242 14.47 -0.74 -16.19
CA ALA A 242 14.31 0.50 -16.94
C ALA A 242 14.08 1.71 -16.00
N LEU A 243 13.16 1.58 -15.03
CA LEU A 243 12.87 2.64 -14.06
C LEU A 243 14.12 3.05 -13.26
N ASN A 244 14.93 2.08 -12.81
CA ASN A 244 16.18 2.36 -12.10
C ASN A 244 17.25 2.99 -13.00
N ALA A 245 17.36 2.57 -14.26
CA ALA A 245 18.31 3.14 -15.21
C ALA A 245 17.95 4.59 -15.54
N ASP A 246 16.70 4.83 -15.96
CA ASP A 246 16.22 6.16 -16.33
C ASP A 246 16.30 7.16 -15.16
N PHE A 247 16.01 6.70 -13.93
CA PHE A 247 16.14 7.56 -12.76
C PHE A 247 17.60 7.93 -12.47
N ARG A 248 18.55 7.01 -12.66
CA ARG A 248 19.98 7.32 -12.49
C ARG A 248 20.48 8.32 -13.53
N ASP A 249 19.93 8.34 -14.73
CA ASP A 249 20.27 9.33 -15.75
C ASP A 249 19.85 10.76 -15.37
N CYS A 250 18.91 10.89 -14.43
CA CYS A 250 18.46 12.16 -13.88
C CYS A 250 19.44 12.77 -12.87
N MET A 251 20.48 12.06 -12.43
CA MET A 251 21.48 12.59 -11.49
C MET A 251 22.28 13.76 -12.10
N ALA A 252 22.69 14.69 -11.24
CA ALA A 252 23.49 15.87 -11.57
C ALA A 252 25.00 15.60 -11.65
#